data_AF-A0A7C7N947-F1
#
_entry.id   AF-A0A7C7N947-F1
#
_cell.length_a   1.000
_cell.length_b   1.000
_cell.length_c   1.000
_cell.angle_alpha   90.00
_cell.angle_beta   90.00
_cell.angle_gamma   90.00
#
_symmetry.space_group_name_H-M   'P 1'
#
loop_
_entity.id
_entity.type
_entity.pdbx_description
1 polymer ?
#
loop_
_entity_poly.entity_id
_entity_poly.type
_entity_poly.pdbx_seq_one_letter_code
_entity_poly.pdbx_strand_id
1 'polypeptide(L)'
;TLWGTLFFFLLFMAALTSAISILEVVTAYFIDQKGWTRKKATIRFGLVITIVGAFCSFSLGGGINITEFLGMSFFDFMDYLSSKYMLPIGGMLTAIFVLKKWGVDHFIEELKTGMDKSIISKEIIIVLLGIAATVVGFIIINEVLDIAFGIKLIQ
;
A
#
# COMPACT_ATOMS: atom_id res chain seq x y z
N THR A 1 6.06 -3.08 35.18
CA THR A 1 6.16 -4.31 34.36
C THR A 1 4.79 -4.76 33.86
N LEU A 2 3.77 -4.96 34.73
CA LEU A 2 2.42 -5.37 34.33
C LEU A 2 1.80 -4.52 33.19
N TRP A 3 1.79 -3.19 33.34
CA TRP A 3 1.29 -2.26 32.31
C TRP A 3 2.08 -2.33 31.00
N GLY A 4 3.40 -2.54 31.08
CA GLY A 4 4.26 -2.69 29.90
C GLY A 4 3.95 -3.99 29.15
N THR A 5 3.80 -5.11 29.86
CA THR A 5 3.43 -6.40 29.27
C THR A 5 2.06 -6.31 28.59
N LEU A 6 1.06 -5.71 29.25
CA LEU A 6 -0.27 -5.50 28.66
C LEU A 6 -0.20 -4.61 27.41
N PHE A 7 0.57 -3.53 27.44
CA PHE A 7 0.75 -2.64 26.31
C PHE A 7 1.36 -3.36 25.10
N PHE A 8 2.48 -4.07 25.29
CA PHE A 8 3.13 -4.80 24.19
C PHE A 8 2.30 -5.98 23.68
N PHE A 9 1.53 -6.64 24.55
CA PHE A 9 0.61 -7.70 24.14
C PHE A 9 -0.49 -7.17 23.22
N LEU A 10 -1.11 -6.05 23.58
CA LEU A 10 -2.12 -5.39 22.74
C LEU A 10 -1.52 -4.87 21.43
N LEU A 11 -0.31 -4.27 21.48
CA LEU A 11 0.42 -3.82 20.30
C LEU A 11 0.76 -5.00 19.36
N PHE A 12 1.17 -6.14 19.90
CA PHE A 12 1.45 -7.35 19.13
C PHE A 12 0.18 -7.88 18.43
N MET A 13 -0.95 -7.93 19.14
CA MET A 13 -2.22 -8.34 18.55
C MET A 13 -2.67 -7.41 17.42
N ALA A 14 -2.50 -6.09 17.59
CA ALA A 14 -2.79 -5.11 16.55
C ALA A 14 -1.87 -5.27 15.33
N ALA A 15 -0.57 -5.47 15.53
CA ALA A 15 0.38 -5.71 14.44
C ALA A 15 0.07 -7.03 13.70
N LEU A 16 -0.33 -8.08 14.43
CA LEU A 16 -0.66 -9.38 13.85
C LEU A 16 -1.87 -9.31 12.91
N THR A 17 -2.94 -8.61 13.29
CA THR A 17 -4.14 -8.48 12.43
C THR A 17 -3.85 -7.66 11.17
N SER A 18 -3.05 -6.60 11.27
CA SER A 18 -2.58 -5.85 10.09
C SER A 18 -1.72 -6.71 9.16
N ALA A 19 -0.79 -7.49 9.71
CA ALA A 19 0.06 -8.38 8.92
C ALA A 19 -0.77 -9.46 8.18
N ILE A 20 -1.79 -10.02 8.83
CA ILE A 20 -2.71 -10.98 8.20
C ILE A 20 -3.46 -10.35 7.03
N SER A 21 -3.99 -9.13 7.21
CA SER A 21 -4.73 -8.40 6.15
C SER A 21 -3.86 -8.16 4.91
N ILE A 22 -2.60 -7.74 5.09
CA ILE A 22 -1.66 -7.48 3.99
C ILE A 22 -1.27 -8.79 3.27
N LEU A 23 -1.02 -9.87 4.02
CA LEU A 23 -0.70 -11.18 3.43
C LEU A 23 -1.86 -11.72 2.59
N GLU A 24 -3.11 -11.49 3.03
CA GLU A 24 -4.30 -12.00 2.35
C GLU A 24 -4.50 -11.39 0.96
N VAL A 25 -4.13 -10.12 0.78
CA VAL A 25 -4.22 -9.45 -0.54
C VAL A 25 -3.36 -10.18 -1.58
N VAL A 26 -2.13 -10.56 -1.19
CA VAL A 26 -1.21 -11.27 -2.11
C VAL A 26 -1.65 -12.71 -2.31
N THR A 27 -2.05 -13.42 -1.25
CA THR A 27 -2.49 -14.82 -1.40
C THR A 27 -3.75 -14.92 -2.25
N ALA A 28 -4.75 -14.07 -2.04
CA ALA A 28 -5.99 -14.03 -2.82
C ALA A 28 -5.73 -13.86 -4.32
N TYR A 29 -4.86 -12.91 -4.68
CA TYR A 29 -4.48 -12.72 -6.09
C TYR A 29 -3.92 -13.99 -6.73
N PHE A 30 -3.05 -14.73 -6.04
CA PHE A 30 -2.49 -15.97 -6.58
C PHE A 30 -3.45 -17.17 -6.54
N ILE A 31 -4.40 -17.18 -5.60
CA ILE A 31 -5.46 -18.20 -5.58
C ILE A 31 -6.36 -18.01 -6.79
N ASP A 32 -6.85 -16.79 -7.03
CA ASP A 32 -7.82 -16.51 -8.08
C ASP A 32 -7.15 -16.52 -9.47
N GLN A 33 -5.97 -15.93 -9.61
CA GLN A 33 -5.33 -15.76 -10.91
C GLN A 33 -4.42 -16.93 -11.32
N LYS A 34 -3.89 -17.69 -10.36
CA LYS A 34 -3.00 -18.85 -10.62
C LYS A 34 -3.60 -20.17 -10.15
N GLY A 35 -4.79 -20.20 -9.56
CA GLY A 35 -5.46 -21.42 -9.11
C GLY A 35 -4.73 -22.14 -7.97
N TRP A 36 -3.92 -21.43 -7.18
CA TRP A 36 -3.17 -22.06 -6.10
C TRP A 36 -4.07 -22.43 -4.92
N THR A 37 -3.73 -23.49 -4.20
CA THR A 37 -4.41 -23.78 -2.93
C THR A 37 -4.00 -22.75 -1.87
N ARG A 38 -4.96 -22.33 -1.04
CA ARG A 38 -4.76 -21.34 0.05
C ARG A 38 -3.50 -21.61 0.85
N LYS A 39 -3.37 -22.83 1.39
CA LYS A 39 -2.21 -23.26 2.19
C LYS A 39 -0.87 -23.07 1.47
N LYS A 40 -0.82 -23.38 0.16
CA LYS A 40 0.39 -23.26 -0.64
C LYS A 40 0.78 -21.80 -0.89
N ALA A 41 -0.20 -20.95 -1.17
CA ALA A 41 0.04 -19.51 -1.34
C ALA A 41 0.53 -18.88 -0.04
N THR A 42 -0.17 -19.10 1.08
CA THR A 42 0.18 -18.53 2.39
C THR A 42 1.58 -18.92 2.86
N ILE A 43 1.95 -20.21 2.78
CA ILE A 43 3.28 -20.66 3.24
C ILE A 43 4.39 -20.07 2.37
N ARG A 44 4.20 -20.03 1.05
CA ARG A 44 5.23 -19.50 0.14
C ARG A 44 5.44 -18.01 0.34
N PHE A 45 4.37 -17.22 0.32
CA PHE A 45 4.48 -15.78 0.49
C PHE A 45 4.89 -15.41 1.92
N GLY A 46 4.42 -16.14 2.93
CA GLY A 46 4.89 -15.99 4.31
C GLY A 46 6.40 -16.19 4.42
N LEU A 47 6.94 -17.27 3.84
CA LEU A 47 8.38 -17.55 3.86
C LEU A 47 9.18 -16.48 3.10
N VAL A 48 8.71 -16.04 1.92
CA VAL A 48 9.35 -14.95 1.16
C VAL A 48 9.37 -13.66 1.96
N ILE A 49 8.25 -13.26 2.55
CA ILE A 49 8.14 -12.04 3.37
C ILE A 49 9.04 -12.14 4.61
N THR A 50 9.12 -13.30 5.27
CA THR A 50 10.03 -13.51 6.40
C THR A 50 11.49 -13.36 6.00
N ILE A 51 11.90 -13.91 4.84
CA ILE A 51 13.28 -13.77 4.34
C ILE A 51 13.58 -12.29 4.05
N VAL A 52 12.70 -11.60 3.31
CA VAL A 52 12.88 -10.17 3.00
C VAL A 52 12.92 -9.33 4.29
N GLY A 53 12.04 -9.61 5.25
CA GLY A 53 12.01 -8.94 6.55
C GLY A 53 13.27 -9.18 7.38
N ALA A 54 13.87 -10.37 7.30
CA ALA A 54 15.15 -10.66 7.94
C ALA A 54 16.28 -9.79 7.35
N PHE A 55 16.32 -9.62 6.03
CA PHE A 55 17.27 -8.70 5.38
C PHE A 55 17.05 -7.24 5.80
N CYS A 56 15.80 -6.80 5.91
CA CYS A 56 15.49 -5.46 6.44
C CYS A 56 16.02 -5.27 7.87
N SER A 57 15.82 -6.25 8.75
CA SER A 57 16.31 -6.21 10.14
C SER A 57 17.84 -6.15 10.20
N PHE A 58 18.53 -6.94 9.38
CA PHE A 58 20.00 -6.91 9.31
C PHE A 58 20.56 -5.56 8.83
N SER A 59 19.84 -4.88 7.95
CA SER A 59 20.25 -3.57 7.44
C SER A 59 20.22 -2.47 8.49
N LEU A 60 19.41 -2.60 9.55
CA LEU A 60 19.33 -1.62 10.65
C LEU A 60 20.46 -1.81 11.69
N GLY A 61 21.03 -3.01 11.79
CA GLY A 61 22.03 -3.38 12.78
C GLY A 61 23.50 -3.18 12.37
N GLY A 62 23.77 -2.53 11.23
CA GLY A 62 25.13 -2.38 10.67
C GLY A 62 25.65 -3.61 9.92
N GLY A 63 24.76 -4.54 9.54
CA GLY A 63 25.09 -5.71 8.71
C GLY A 63 25.19 -5.39 7.21
N ILE A 64 25.11 -6.42 6.36
CA ILE A 64 25.21 -6.33 4.90
C ILE A 64 24.21 -5.31 4.36
N ASN A 65 24.69 -4.14 3.99
CA ASN A 65 23.87 -3.07 3.46
C ASN A 65 23.86 -3.17 1.94
N ILE A 66 22.91 -3.94 1.41
CA ILE A 66 22.78 -4.21 -0.04
C ILE A 66 22.56 -2.90 -0.83
N THR A 67 22.07 -1.85 -0.15
CA THR A 67 21.81 -0.51 -0.69
C THR A 67 22.82 0.55 -0.23
N GLU A 68 24.02 0.17 0.21
CA GLU A 68 25.08 1.12 0.59
C GLU A 68 25.38 2.15 -0.53
N PHE A 69 25.24 1.75 -1.79
CA PHE A 69 25.36 2.63 -2.96
C PHE A 69 24.33 3.78 -3.02
N LEU A 70 23.17 3.62 -2.39
CA LEU A 70 22.11 4.64 -2.30
C LEU A 70 22.24 5.53 -1.05
N GLY A 71 23.23 5.29 -0.17
CA GLY A 71 23.40 6.05 1.07
C GLY A 71 22.29 5.86 2.11
N MET A 72 21.42 4.85 1.94
CA MET A 72 20.30 4.54 2.82
C MET A 72 20.25 3.05 3.17
N SER A 73 19.66 2.70 4.32
CA SER A 73 19.48 1.30 4.70
C SER A 73 18.48 0.60 3.77
N PHE A 74 18.61 -0.71 3.61
CA PHE A 74 17.68 -1.51 2.79
C PHE A 74 16.24 -1.43 3.33
N PHE A 75 16.09 -1.31 4.65
CA PHE A 75 14.79 -1.06 5.27
C PHE A 75 14.21 0.29 4.81
N ASP A 76 15.00 1.36 4.88
CA ASP A 76 14.55 2.70 4.47
C ASP A 76 14.22 2.75 2.97
N PHE A 77 15.01 2.06 2.13
CA PHE A 77 14.72 1.96 0.70
C PHE A 77 13.37 1.28 0.44
N MET A 78 13.11 0.15 1.11
CA MET A 78 11.85 -0.60 0.96
C MET A 78 10.65 0.20 1.49
N ASP A 79 10.81 0.90 2.62
CA ASP A 79 9.76 1.77 3.15
C ASP A 79 9.50 2.96 2.22
N TYR A 80 10.55 3.63 1.73
CA TYR A 80 10.42 4.74 0.79
C TYR A 80 9.74 4.30 -0.50
N LEU A 81 10.14 3.15 -1.06
CA LEU A 81 9.52 2.58 -2.26
C LEU A 81 8.03 2.30 -2.06
N SER A 82 7.67 1.65 -0.95
CA SER A 82 6.31 1.25 -0.66
C SER A 82 5.42 2.45 -0.33
N SER A 83 5.84 3.25 0.64
CA SER A 83 5.03 4.31 1.24
C SER A 83 4.94 5.56 0.36
N LYS A 84 6.01 5.92 -0.37
CA LYS A 84 6.00 7.13 -1.20
C LYS A 84 5.59 6.90 -2.65
N TYR A 85 5.91 5.75 -3.23
CA TYR A 85 5.60 5.49 -4.63
C TYR A 85 4.47 4.48 -4.81
N MET A 86 4.61 3.27 -4.27
CA MET A 86 3.64 2.20 -4.57
C MET A 86 2.22 2.54 -4.08
N LEU A 87 2.09 3.06 -2.85
CA LEU A 87 0.79 3.40 -2.27
C LEU A 87 0.08 4.53 -3.04
N PRO A 88 0.73 5.70 -3.29
CA PRO A 88 0.07 6.79 -4.00
C PRO A 88 -0.18 6.45 -5.47
N ILE A 89 0.78 5.84 -6.17
CA ILE A 89 0.60 5.42 -7.57
C ILE A 89 -0.55 4.41 -7.68
N GLY A 90 -0.62 3.44 -6.76
CA GLY A 90 -1.72 2.48 -6.71
C GLY A 90 -3.08 3.16 -6.53
N GLY A 91 -3.20 4.10 -5.60
CA GLY A 91 -4.42 4.88 -5.37
C GLY A 91 -4.81 5.78 -6.54
N MET A 92 -3.83 6.40 -7.20
CA MET A 92 -4.07 7.23 -8.39
C MET A 92 -4.56 6.38 -9.56
N LEU A 93 -3.94 5.23 -9.82
CA LEU A 93 -4.33 4.34 -10.90
C LEU A 93 -5.72 3.75 -10.69
N THR A 94 -6.09 3.41 -9.46
CA THR A 94 -7.46 2.95 -9.16
C THR A 94 -8.49 4.06 -9.36
N ALA A 95 -8.21 5.29 -8.91
CA ALA A 95 -9.08 6.44 -9.14
C ALA A 95 -9.28 6.73 -10.65
N ILE A 96 -8.19 6.74 -11.44
CA ILE A 96 -8.25 6.94 -12.88
C ILE A 96 -9.00 5.79 -13.57
N PHE A 97 -8.80 4.55 -13.12
CA PHE A 97 -9.49 3.39 -13.66
C PHE A 97 -11.01 3.50 -13.51
N VAL A 98 -11.48 3.90 -12.32
CA VAL A 98 -12.92 4.12 -12.07
C VAL A 98 -13.46 5.25 -12.94
N LEU A 99 -12.76 6.39 -13.00
CA LEU A 99 -13.20 7.56 -13.76
C LEU A 99 -13.25 7.31 -15.28
N LYS A 100 -12.28 6.57 -15.84
CA LYS A 100 -12.10 6.47 -17.30
C LYS A 100 -12.53 5.15 -17.90
N LYS A 101 -12.27 4.01 -17.26
CA LYS A 101 -12.44 2.68 -17.87
C LYS A 101 -13.65 1.92 -17.35
N TRP A 102 -13.87 1.94 -16.03
CA TRP A 102 -15.04 1.28 -15.44
C TRP A 102 -16.31 2.12 -15.67
N GLY A 103 -16.18 3.44 -15.54
CA GLY A 103 -17.32 4.35 -15.63
C GLY A 103 -17.98 4.52 -14.27
N VAL A 104 -18.19 5.78 -13.89
CA VAL A 104 -18.70 6.13 -12.55
C VAL A 104 -20.12 5.60 -12.32
N ASP A 105 -20.91 5.44 -13.38
CA ASP A 105 -22.27 4.93 -13.29
C ASP A 105 -22.30 3.47 -12.79
N HIS A 106 -21.49 2.59 -13.39
CA HIS A 106 -21.38 1.19 -12.95
C HIS A 106 -20.77 1.06 -11.55
N PHE A 107 -19.81 1.92 -11.21
CA PHE A 107 -19.26 1.96 -9.86
C PHE A 107 -20.33 2.33 -8.81
N ILE A 108 -21.23 3.26 -9.13
CA ILE A 108 -22.34 3.64 -8.25
C ILE A 108 -23.38 2.53 -8.13
N GLU A 109 -23.65 1.80 -9.21
CA GLU A 109 -24.55 0.64 -9.18
C GLU A 109 -24.03 -0.44 -8.24
N GLU A 110 -22.74 -0.76 -8.31
CA GLU A 110 -22.08 -1.71 -7.39
C GLU A 110 -22.08 -1.20 -5.95
N LEU A 111 -21.81 0.10 -5.73
CA LEU A 111 -21.88 0.70 -4.39
C LEU A 111 -23.29 0.65 -3.78
N LYS A 112 -24.34 0.76 -4.60
CA LYS A 112 -25.74 0.65 -4.17
C LYS A 112 -26.14 -0.80 -3.92
N THR A 113 -25.45 -1.76 -4.52
CA THR A 113 -25.70 -3.19 -4.34
C THR A 113 -25.30 -3.59 -2.92
N GLY A 114 -26.28 -3.65 -2.00
CA GLY A 114 -26.06 -3.89 -0.57
C GLY A 114 -26.27 -2.66 0.33
N MET A 115 -26.55 -1.49 -0.24
CA MET A 115 -26.90 -0.26 0.49
C MET A 115 -28.31 0.21 0.11
N ASP A 116 -29.29 -0.22 0.90
CA ASP A 116 -30.74 -0.12 0.59
C ASP A 116 -31.26 1.33 0.42
N LYS A 117 -30.57 2.35 0.95
CA LYS A 117 -31.01 3.77 0.88
C LYS A 117 -29.87 4.80 0.85
N SER A 118 -28.82 4.60 0.06
CA SER A 118 -27.79 5.64 -0.07
C SER A 118 -28.02 6.55 -1.28
N ILE A 119 -28.13 7.85 -1.01
CA ILE A 119 -28.23 8.90 -2.02
C ILE A 119 -26.82 9.32 -2.44
N ILE A 120 -26.02 8.38 -2.93
CA ILE A 120 -24.69 8.71 -3.44
C ILE A 120 -24.85 9.32 -4.83
N SER A 121 -24.53 10.61 -4.92
CA SER A 121 -24.60 11.35 -6.16
C SER A 121 -23.33 11.15 -6.99
N LYS A 122 -23.51 11.15 -8.31
CA LYS A 122 -22.45 10.92 -9.28
C LYS A 122 -21.39 12.02 -9.23
N GLU A 123 -21.84 13.25 -9.01
CA GLU A 123 -20.98 14.43 -8.97
C GLU A 123 -19.99 14.33 -7.79
N ILE A 124 -20.42 13.84 -6.63
CA ILE A 124 -19.53 13.72 -5.46
C ILE A 124 -18.41 12.72 -5.73
N ILE A 125 -18.70 11.57 -6.34
CA ILE A 125 -17.66 10.58 -6.64
C ILE A 125 -16.69 11.09 -7.69
N ILE A 126 -17.18 11.76 -8.75
CA ILE A 126 -16.31 12.34 -9.79
C ILE A 126 -15.39 13.39 -9.18
N VAL A 127 -15.94 14.30 -8.37
CA VAL A 127 -15.16 15.35 -7.72
C VAL A 127 -14.16 14.74 -6.73
N LEU A 128 -14.59 13.79 -5.90
CA LEU A 128 -13.74 13.14 -4.91
C LEU A 128 -12.58 12.37 -5.57
N LEU A 129 -12.87 11.46 -6.49
CA LEU A 129 -11.85 10.66 -7.18
C LEU A 129 -10.98 11.52 -8.10
N GLY A 130 -11.55 12.54 -8.73
CA GLY A 130 -10.83 13.49 -9.57
C GLY A 130 -9.84 14.32 -8.77
N ILE A 131 -10.27 14.86 -7.62
CA ILE A 131 -9.39 15.58 -6.70
C ILE A 131 -8.30 14.64 -6.17
N ALA A 132 -8.67 13.44 -5.72
CA ALA A 132 -7.71 12.46 -5.19
C ALA A 132 -6.62 12.13 -6.24
N ALA A 133 -7.02 11.81 -7.48
CA ALA A 133 -6.08 11.53 -8.56
C ALA A 133 -5.19 12.74 -8.89
N THR A 134 -5.76 13.94 -8.91
CA THR A 134 -5.02 15.17 -9.22
C THR A 134 -4.02 15.53 -8.12
N VAL A 135 -4.44 15.48 -6.85
CA VAL A 135 -3.57 15.75 -5.70
C VAL A 135 -2.42 14.75 -5.64
N VAL A 136 -2.70 13.46 -5.80
CA VAL A 136 -1.66 12.43 -5.82
C VAL A 136 -0.73 12.59 -7.02
N GLY A 137 -1.26 12.90 -8.20
CA GLY A 137 -0.45 13.22 -9.38
C GLY A 137 0.47 14.41 -9.14
N PHE A 138 -0.02 15.47 -8.49
CA PHE A 138 0.78 16.63 -8.11
C PHE A 138 1.89 16.28 -7.10
N ILE A 139 1.59 15.47 -6.09
CA ILE A 139 2.58 14.99 -5.11
C ILE A 139 3.70 14.22 -5.80
N ILE A 140 3.35 13.28 -6.69
CA ILE A 140 4.34 12.46 -7.40
C ILE A 140 5.18 13.33 -8.34
N ILE A 141 4.58 14.28 -9.07
CA ILE A 141 5.32 15.20 -9.94
C ILE A 141 6.30 16.04 -9.11
N ASN A 142 5.88 16.57 -7.97
CA ASN A 142 6.75 17.34 -7.09
C ASN A 142 7.93 16.50 -6.59
N GLU A 143 7.70 15.26 -6.18
CA GLU A 143 8.75 14.35 -5.71
C GLU A 143 9.73 13.96 -6.83
N VAL A 144 9.24 13.74 -8.05
CA VAL A 144 10.09 13.49 -9.23
C VAL A 144 10.92 14.72 -9.59
N LEU A 145 10.35 15.92 -9.49
CA LEU A 145 11.08 17.18 -9.74
C LEU A 145 12.17 17.43 -8.69
N ASP A 146 11.92 17.10 -7.43
CA ASP A 146 12.93 17.22 -6.36
C ASP A 146 14.12 16.28 -6.63
N ILE A 147 13.85 15.03 -7.04
CA ILE A 147 14.90 14.05 -7.35
C ILE A 147 15.66 14.39 -8.64
N ALA A 148 14.96 14.85 -9.69
CA ALA A 148 15.55 15.08 -11.00
C ALA A 148 16.23 16.45 -11.15
N PHE A 149 15.73 17.48 -10.47
CA PHE A 149 16.17 18.87 -10.66
C PHE A 149 16.58 19.58 -9.37
N GLY A 150 16.36 19.00 -8.18
CA GLY A 150 16.70 19.62 -6.89
C GLY A 150 15.92 20.89 -6.58
N ILE A 151 14.78 21.10 -7.25
CA ILE A 151 13.91 22.27 -7.06
C ILE A 151 12.77 21.86 -6.12
N LYS A 152 12.83 22.33 -4.87
CA LYS A 152 11.75 22.16 -3.89
C LYS A 152 10.62 23.14 -4.16
N LEU A 153 9.46 22.65 -4.61
CA LEU A 153 8.25 23.48 -4.75
C LEU A 153 7.39 23.51 -3.48
N ILE A 154 7.68 22.64 -2.50
CA ILE A 154 7.03 22.63 -1.19
C ILE A 154 8.11 22.39 -0.14
N GLN A 155 8.09 23.19 0.92
CA GLN A 155 8.99 23.12 2.06
C GLN A 155 8.54 22.03 3.04
#